data_AF-A0A518BJE5-F1
#
_entry.id   AF-A0A518BJE5-F1
#
_cell.length_a   1.000
_cell.length_b   1.000
_cell.length_c   1.000
_cell.angle_alpha   90.00
_cell.angle_beta   90.00
_cell.angle_gamma   90.00
#
_symmetry.space_group_name_H-M   'P 1'
#
loop_
_entity.id
_entity.type
_entity.pdbx_description
1 polymer ?
#
loop_
_entity_poly.entity_id
_entity_poly.type
_entity_poly.pdbx_seq_one_letter_code
_entity_poly.pdbx_strand_id
1 'polypeptide(L)'
;MPAPLVSIVLPTLNGRADLERLLPRLAEQELEGGFELLAVDSSSSDGSVELLEQAGADVRRIRREDFSHGGTRTERAADAKGEFLVFLSQDALPSDSHFLARLIEPFADPRVAGAYARVLPNPGDDLLTARTVLDLPEASPEPGVRDLDQVAGLWELPPIQRVAHIRFNNVASAIRRSAFAEIPFPTIDFGEDVAWAARALTSGWRLAYAPAAVAYHAHRYSARKAFARYRQDARFHRAAHDWAMRPTLGSAARGWCFELASDLREVRRAGVLRHLGDLLRAPVLRGAQILGQYVGSRGTGGRLRPPMPITIPPGPTAAEDLRA
;
A
#
# COMPACT_ATOMS: atom_id res chain seq x y z
N MET A 1 -11.47 23.85 18.47
CA MET A 1 -10.99 23.85 17.08
C MET A 1 -11.95 23.00 16.26
N PRO A 2 -12.24 23.35 14.99
CA PRO A 2 -13.03 22.47 14.11
C PRO A 2 -12.35 21.11 13.95
N ALA A 3 -13.13 20.06 13.66
CA ALA A 3 -12.57 18.74 13.38
C ALA A 3 -11.64 18.81 12.14
N PRO A 4 -10.51 18.09 12.14
CA PRO A 4 -9.62 18.06 10.98
C PRO A 4 -10.33 17.43 9.78
N LEU A 5 -9.94 17.76 8.56
CA LEU A 5 -10.45 17.08 7.35
C LEU A 5 -9.86 15.67 7.23
N VAL A 6 -8.58 15.53 7.59
CA VAL A 6 -7.81 14.28 7.47
C VAL A 6 -7.30 13.81 8.83
N SER A 7 -7.35 12.51 9.09
CA SER A 7 -6.58 11.88 10.17
C SER A 7 -5.55 10.94 9.58
N ILE A 8 -4.26 11.22 9.81
CA ILE A 8 -3.16 10.37 9.35
C ILE A 8 -2.91 9.29 10.40
N VAL A 9 -2.98 8.01 10.01
CA VAL A 9 -2.60 6.87 10.84
C VAL A 9 -1.20 6.42 10.44
N LEU A 10 -0.25 6.53 11.37
CA LEU A 10 1.19 6.33 11.12
C LEU A 10 1.78 5.27 12.06
N PRO A 11 1.87 4.00 11.63
CA PRO A 11 2.58 2.98 12.40
C PRO A 11 4.10 3.21 12.33
N THR A 12 4.75 3.11 13.49
CA THR A 12 6.16 3.43 13.67
C THR A 12 6.89 2.34 14.44
N LEU A 13 8.11 2.02 13.99
CA LEU A 13 9.07 1.18 14.70
C LEU A 13 10.51 1.57 14.33
N ASN A 14 11.26 2.08 15.30
CA ASN A 14 12.64 2.54 15.14
C ASN A 14 12.81 3.39 13.86
N GLY A 15 11.91 4.36 13.70
CA GLY A 15 11.75 5.15 12.50
C GLY A 15 12.39 6.53 12.57
N ARG A 16 13.27 6.81 13.54
CA ARG A 16 13.79 8.16 13.77
C ARG A 16 14.33 8.82 12.50
N ALA A 17 15.19 8.11 11.77
CA ALA A 17 15.80 8.64 10.56
C ALA A 17 14.76 8.94 9.45
N ASP A 18 13.69 8.14 9.36
CA ASP A 18 12.61 8.38 8.42
C ASP A 18 11.73 9.55 8.86
N LEU A 19 11.40 9.61 10.15
CA LEU A 19 10.59 10.67 10.77
C LEU A 19 11.25 12.05 10.70
N GLU A 20 12.57 12.13 10.88
CA GLU A 20 13.35 13.37 10.71
C GLU A 20 13.18 13.97 9.30
N ARG A 21 12.90 13.14 8.29
CA ARG A 21 12.58 13.60 6.93
C ARG A 21 11.09 13.82 6.72
N LEU A 22 10.24 12.93 7.26
CA LEU A 22 8.81 12.92 7.02
C LEU A 22 8.07 14.06 7.73
N LEU A 23 8.34 14.27 9.03
CA LEU A 23 7.58 15.22 9.84
C LEU A 23 7.64 16.66 9.31
N PRO A 24 8.79 17.20 8.85
CA PRO A 24 8.84 18.50 8.19
C PRO A 24 7.96 18.56 6.92
N ARG A 25 7.94 17.50 6.10
CA ARG A 25 7.10 17.44 4.89
C ARG A 25 5.61 17.37 5.19
N LEU A 26 5.23 16.76 6.30
CA LEU A 26 3.84 16.77 6.78
C LEU A 26 3.46 18.16 7.31
N ALA A 27 4.36 18.84 8.03
CA ALA A 27 4.12 20.19 8.54
C ALA A 27 3.94 21.23 7.41
N GLU A 28 4.55 20.99 6.24
CA GLU A 28 4.42 21.83 5.05
C GLU A 28 3.11 21.61 4.26
N GLN A 29 2.25 20.65 4.65
CA GLN A 29 1.07 20.33 3.85
C GLN A 29 0.04 21.47 3.84
N GLU A 30 -0.35 21.88 2.63
CA GLU A 30 -1.39 22.85 2.35
C GLU A 30 -2.71 22.10 2.14
N LEU A 31 -3.50 22.00 3.21
CA LEU A 31 -4.79 21.29 3.21
C LEU A 31 -5.84 22.12 3.94
N GLU A 32 -6.87 22.55 3.23
CA GLU A 32 -8.04 23.20 3.85
C GLU A 32 -8.72 22.22 4.84
N GLY A 33 -9.07 22.71 6.02
CA GLY A 33 -9.59 21.88 7.12
C GLY A 33 -8.50 21.13 7.90
N GLY A 34 -7.23 21.17 7.45
CA GLY A 34 -6.08 20.62 8.18
C GLY A 34 -6.14 19.10 8.42
N PHE A 35 -5.16 18.61 9.17
CA PHE A 35 -5.06 17.20 9.53
C PHE A 35 -4.63 17.01 10.99
N GLU A 36 -4.91 15.84 11.55
CA GLU A 36 -4.28 15.35 12.79
C GLU A 36 -3.39 14.14 12.49
N LEU A 37 -2.36 13.93 13.33
CA LEU A 37 -1.42 12.82 13.20
C LEU A 37 -1.60 11.83 14.36
N LEU A 38 -2.06 10.62 14.02
CA LEU A 38 -2.35 9.51 14.92
C LEU A 38 -1.28 8.43 14.76
N ALA A 39 -0.20 8.54 15.52
CA ALA A 39 0.88 7.58 15.45
C ALA A 39 0.63 6.34 16.33
N VAL A 40 1.16 5.20 15.91
CA VAL A 40 1.24 3.99 16.74
C VAL A 40 2.69 3.52 16.80
N ASP A 41 3.31 3.62 17.97
CA ASP A 41 4.67 3.14 18.22
C ASP A 41 4.68 1.70 18.73
N SER A 42 5.36 0.80 18.03
CA SER A 42 5.47 -0.63 18.41
C SER A 42 6.75 -0.95 19.19
N SER A 43 7.01 -0.14 20.22
CA SER A 43 8.18 -0.22 21.10
C SER A 43 9.49 0.21 20.43
N SER A 44 9.55 1.46 19.95
CA SER A 44 10.80 2.07 19.46
C SER A 44 11.77 2.39 20.61
N SER A 45 13.07 2.38 20.31
CA SER A 45 14.15 2.64 21.27
C SER A 45 15.19 3.66 20.76
N ASP A 46 14.88 4.39 19.70
CA ASP A 46 15.81 5.25 18.97
C ASP A 46 15.49 6.76 19.06
N GLY A 47 14.45 7.14 19.82
CA GLY A 47 13.97 8.52 19.89
C GLY A 47 12.77 8.83 18.99
N SER A 48 12.18 7.82 18.33
CA SER A 48 11.03 8.02 17.42
C SER A 48 9.81 8.63 18.11
N VAL A 49 9.52 8.22 19.35
CA VAL A 49 8.34 8.67 20.10
C VAL A 49 8.46 10.15 20.44
N GLU A 50 9.63 10.55 20.92
CA GLU A 50 9.92 11.92 21.30
C GLU A 50 9.80 12.87 20.10
N LEU A 51 10.25 12.43 18.92
CA LEU A 51 10.11 13.21 17.68
C LEU A 51 8.63 13.36 17.25
N LEU A 52 7.85 12.29 17.35
CA LEU A 52 6.42 12.32 17.03
C LEU A 52 5.66 13.28 17.96
N GLU A 53 5.91 13.18 19.26
CA GLU A 53 5.28 14.04 20.27
C GLU A 53 5.68 15.52 20.06
N GLN A 54 6.96 15.80 19.75
CA GLN A 54 7.43 17.16 19.43
C GLN A 54 6.77 17.73 18.17
N ALA A 55 6.41 16.88 17.21
CA ALA A 55 5.67 17.28 16.01
C ALA A 55 4.15 17.39 16.24
N GLY A 56 3.67 17.21 17.47
CA GLY A 56 2.26 17.32 17.83
C GLY A 56 1.42 16.10 17.47
N ALA A 57 2.05 14.95 17.22
CA ALA A 57 1.33 13.70 17.01
C ALA A 57 0.70 13.21 18.32
N ASP A 58 -0.49 12.62 18.22
CA ASP A 58 -1.03 11.78 19.28
C ASP A 58 -0.43 10.37 19.11
N VAL A 59 0.36 9.92 20.10
CA VAL A 59 1.15 8.69 20.01
C VAL A 59 0.57 7.63 20.93
N ARG A 60 0.12 6.51 20.35
CA ARG A 60 -0.24 5.30 21.10
C ARG A 60 0.94 4.33 21.08
N ARG A 61 1.39 3.87 22.26
CA ARG A 61 2.45 2.85 22.35
C ARG A 61 1.84 1.47 22.54
N ILE A 62 2.33 0.49 21.80
CA ILE A 62 1.97 -0.93 21.90
C ILE A 62 3.22 -1.79 22.02
N ARG A 63 3.05 -3.02 22.52
CA ARG A 63 4.14 -4.00 22.49
C ARG A 63 4.33 -4.52 21.07
N ARG A 64 5.55 -4.95 20.76
CA ARG A 64 5.89 -5.42 19.41
C ARG A 64 5.10 -6.66 19.00
N GLU A 65 4.79 -7.54 19.95
CA GLU A 65 3.98 -8.74 19.74
C GLU A 65 2.50 -8.44 19.46
N ASP A 66 2.00 -7.26 19.85
CA ASP A 66 0.61 -6.85 19.63
C ASP A 66 0.44 -6.16 18.25
N PHE A 67 1.54 -5.90 17.53
CA PHE A 67 1.50 -5.22 16.24
C PHE A 67 0.96 -6.13 15.13
N SER A 68 0.00 -5.62 14.37
CA SER A 68 -0.42 -6.20 13.08
C SER A 68 -0.74 -5.10 12.08
N HIS A 69 -0.39 -5.31 10.81
CA HIS A 69 -0.52 -4.27 9.79
C HIS A 69 -1.96 -3.76 9.64
N GLY A 70 -2.95 -4.66 9.61
CA GLY A 70 -4.37 -4.32 9.55
C GLY A 70 -4.97 -3.95 10.90
N GLY A 71 -4.78 -4.78 11.93
CA GLY A 71 -5.41 -4.58 13.25
C GLY A 71 -4.96 -3.28 13.91
N THR A 72 -3.65 -3.01 13.95
CA THR A 72 -3.12 -1.79 14.56
C THR A 72 -3.62 -0.52 13.86
N ARG A 73 -3.75 -0.55 12.52
CA ARG A 73 -4.31 0.57 11.76
C ARG A 73 -5.80 0.76 12.02
N THR A 74 -6.56 -0.32 12.05
CA THR A 74 -8.01 -0.31 12.35
C THR A 74 -8.26 0.24 13.76
N GLU A 75 -7.54 -0.26 14.76
CA GLU A 75 -7.69 0.20 16.15
C GLU A 75 -7.36 1.68 16.31
N ARG A 76 -6.33 2.17 15.61
CA ARG A 76 -5.97 3.58 15.68
C ARG A 76 -6.94 4.49 14.93
N ALA A 77 -7.45 4.01 13.80
CA ALA A 77 -8.46 4.73 13.01
C ALA A 77 -9.77 4.96 13.79
N ALA A 78 -10.06 4.18 14.84
CA ALA A 78 -11.22 4.39 15.69
C ALA A 78 -11.18 5.72 16.46
N ASP A 79 -9.99 6.28 16.71
CA ASP A 79 -9.82 7.56 17.39
C ASP A 79 -9.89 8.77 16.44
N ALA A 80 -9.96 8.52 15.14
CA ALA A 80 -9.87 9.53 14.10
C ALA A 80 -11.10 10.43 14.01
N LYS A 81 -10.87 11.73 13.87
CA LYS A 81 -11.90 12.76 13.73
C LYS A 81 -12.09 13.23 12.29
N GLY A 82 -11.12 12.94 11.42
CA GLY A 82 -11.12 13.28 10.00
C GLY A 82 -12.26 12.66 9.21
N GLU A 83 -12.71 13.34 8.16
CA GLU A 83 -13.59 12.74 7.17
C GLU A 83 -12.85 11.64 6.38
N PHE A 84 -11.57 11.87 6.11
CA PHE A 84 -10.70 10.94 5.40
C PHE A 84 -9.60 10.41 6.32
N LEU A 85 -9.41 9.10 6.31
CA LEU A 85 -8.33 8.41 7.00
C LEU A 85 -7.17 8.25 6.02
N VAL A 86 -6.01 8.81 6.32
CA VAL A 86 -4.80 8.63 5.51
C VAL A 86 -3.90 7.61 6.19
N PHE A 87 -3.62 6.50 5.52
CA PHE A 87 -2.64 5.51 5.98
C PHE A 87 -1.32 5.78 5.30
N LEU A 88 -0.29 6.03 6.10
CA LEU A 88 1.05 6.38 5.62
C LEU A 88 2.08 5.48 6.33
N SER A 89 3.08 4.99 5.59
CA SER A 89 4.24 4.36 6.20
C SER A 89 5.25 5.42 6.66
N GLN A 90 5.98 5.15 7.76
CA GLN A 90 6.99 6.07 8.29
C GLN A 90 8.05 6.49 7.26
N ASP A 91 8.30 5.66 6.25
CA ASP A 91 9.30 5.81 5.20
C ASP A 91 8.71 6.21 3.83
N ALA A 92 7.45 6.65 3.79
CA ALA A 92 6.83 7.23 2.61
C ALA A 92 6.88 8.76 2.67
N LEU A 93 7.72 9.38 1.83
CA LEU A 93 7.95 10.82 1.87
C LEU A 93 7.08 11.55 0.82
N PRO A 94 6.13 12.41 1.23
CA PRO A 94 5.38 13.26 0.30
C PRO A 94 6.30 14.10 -0.60
N SER A 95 5.96 14.20 -1.89
CA SER A 95 6.79 14.93 -2.86
C SER A 95 6.79 16.45 -2.64
N ASP A 96 5.66 17.00 -2.23
CA ASP A 96 5.40 18.44 -2.12
C ASP A 96 4.29 18.74 -1.08
N SER A 97 4.01 20.03 -0.86
CA SER A 97 3.02 20.53 0.10
C SER A 97 1.56 20.20 -0.26
N HIS A 98 1.27 19.76 -1.48
CA HIS A 98 -0.11 19.52 -1.95
C HIS A 98 -0.46 18.02 -1.98
N PHE A 99 0.43 17.16 -1.48
CA PHE A 99 0.27 15.72 -1.51
C PHE A 99 -1.04 15.24 -0.88
N LEU A 100 -1.39 15.69 0.34
CA LEU A 100 -2.62 15.28 1.01
C LEU A 100 -3.87 15.74 0.26
N ALA A 101 -3.88 16.98 -0.21
CA ALA A 101 -5.00 17.55 -0.97
C ALA A 101 -5.27 16.74 -2.26
N ARG A 102 -4.21 16.41 -3.01
CA ARG A 102 -4.31 15.59 -4.22
C ARG A 102 -4.69 14.14 -3.94
N LEU A 103 -4.29 13.60 -2.78
CA LEU A 103 -4.62 12.23 -2.40
C LEU A 103 -6.12 12.08 -2.11
N ILE A 104 -6.75 13.14 -1.56
CA ILE A 104 -8.18 13.14 -1.27
C ILE A 104 -9.07 13.71 -2.37
N GLU A 105 -8.49 14.29 -3.43
CA GLU A 105 -9.25 14.82 -4.58
C GLU A 105 -10.26 13.82 -5.19
N PRO A 106 -9.94 12.51 -5.33
CA PRO A 106 -10.89 11.55 -5.90
C PRO A 106 -12.19 11.35 -5.09
N PHE A 107 -12.22 11.76 -3.82
CA PHE A 107 -13.42 11.63 -2.98
C PHE A 107 -14.53 12.64 -3.33
N ALA A 108 -14.29 13.54 -4.28
CA ALA A 108 -15.34 14.32 -4.91
C ALA A 108 -16.42 13.41 -5.55
N ASP A 109 -16.07 12.19 -6.00
CA ASP A 109 -17.05 11.14 -6.29
C ASP A 109 -17.47 10.48 -4.97
N PRO A 110 -18.74 10.60 -4.54
CA PRO A 110 -19.22 9.98 -3.31
C PRO A 110 -19.15 8.45 -3.33
N ARG A 111 -18.98 7.81 -4.50
CA ARG A 111 -18.80 6.36 -4.62
C ARG A 111 -17.35 5.90 -4.43
N VAL A 112 -16.39 6.80 -4.29
CA VAL A 112 -15.00 6.42 -3.98
C VAL A 112 -14.87 6.18 -2.47
N ALA A 113 -14.51 4.94 -2.11
CA ALA A 113 -14.19 4.56 -0.74
C ALA A 113 -12.72 4.77 -0.40
N GLY A 114 -11.83 4.61 -1.38
CA GLY A 114 -10.39 4.70 -1.15
C GLY A 114 -9.63 5.21 -2.37
N ALA A 115 -8.58 5.97 -2.10
CA ALA A 115 -7.60 6.43 -3.08
C ALA A 115 -6.18 6.03 -2.63
N TYR A 116 -5.28 5.73 -3.57
CA TYR A 116 -3.87 5.48 -3.23
C TYR A 116 -2.93 6.27 -4.13
N ALA A 117 -1.79 6.67 -3.55
CA ALA A 117 -0.82 7.56 -4.17
C ALA A 117 0.04 6.86 -5.22
N ARG A 118 0.67 7.66 -6.09
CA ARG A 118 1.80 7.21 -6.90
C ARG A 118 3.05 7.07 -6.06
N VAL A 119 3.80 6.00 -6.30
CA VAL A 119 5.04 5.70 -5.61
C VAL A 119 6.21 5.85 -6.58
N LEU A 120 7.18 6.67 -6.20
CA LEU A 120 8.44 6.85 -6.93
C LEU A 120 9.63 6.45 -6.05
N PRO A 121 10.78 6.07 -6.64
CA PRO A 121 11.97 5.77 -5.86
C PRO A 121 12.51 7.00 -5.14
N ASN A 122 13.26 6.80 -4.06
CA ASN A 122 13.86 7.91 -3.34
C ASN A 122 14.92 8.61 -4.20
N PRO A 123 15.07 9.94 -4.09
CA PRO A 123 16.21 10.63 -4.66
C PRO A 123 17.52 10.02 -4.17
N GLY A 124 18.37 9.59 -5.11
CA GLY A 124 19.67 8.98 -4.80
C GLY A 124 19.65 7.46 -4.63
N ASP A 125 18.51 6.79 -4.79
CA ASP A 125 18.48 5.33 -4.87
C ASP A 125 19.36 4.81 -6.01
N ASP A 126 19.93 3.62 -5.81
CA ASP A 126 20.68 2.94 -6.86
C ASP A 126 19.75 2.49 -8.00
N LEU A 127 20.35 2.28 -9.18
CA LEU A 127 19.60 2.05 -10.41
C LEU A 127 18.71 0.79 -10.34
N LEU A 128 19.16 -0.28 -9.69
CA LEU A 128 18.34 -1.49 -9.55
C LEU A 128 17.13 -1.27 -8.63
N THR A 129 17.34 -0.53 -7.54
CA THR A 129 16.28 -0.17 -6.59
C THR A 129 15.27 0.73 -7.28
N ALA A 130 15.73 1.79 -7.96
CA ALA A 130 14.89 2.70 -8.71
C ALA A 130 14.06 1.96 -9.78
N ARG A 131 14.69 1.11 -10.59
CA ARG A 131 14.00 0.31 -11.61
C ARG A 131 12.93 -0.59 -10.99
N THR A 132 13.21 -1.21 -9.84
CA THR A 132 12.24 -2.09 -9.17
C THR A 132 10.95 -1.34 -8.81
N VAL A 133 11.06 -0.08 -8.39
CA VAL A 133 9.88 0.76 -8.09
C VAL A 133 9.21 1.22 -9.37
N LEU A 134 9.98 1.67 -10.37
CA LEU A 134 9.44 2.20 -11.63
C LEU A 134 8.73 1.15 -12.51
N ASP A 135 9.08 -0.12 -12.37
CA ASP A 135 8.41 -1.23 -13.06
C ASP A 135 7.06 -1.62 -12.39
N LEU A 136 6.76 -1.08 -11.21
CA LEU A 136 5.49 -1.30 -10.55
C LEU A 136 4.38 -0.42 -11.16
N PRO A 137 3.15 -0.93 -11.29
CA PRO A 137 2.02 -0.14 -11.79
C PRO A 137 1.74 1.15 -10.99
N GLU A 138 2.12 1.17 -9.72
CA GLU A 138 2.00 2.31 -8.80
C GLU A 138 2.97 3.47 -9.15
N ALA A 139 3.90 3.28 -10.08
CA ALA A 139 4.76 4.35 -10.61
C ALA A 139 4.17 5.07 -11.84
N SER A 140 3.02 4.60 -12.35
CA SER A 140 2.35 5.15 -13.53
C SER A 140 1.95 6.63 -13.32
N PRO A 141 2.07 7.51 -14.33
CA PRO A 141 1.48 8.85 -14.27
C PRO A 141 -0.03 8.83 -14.58
N GLU A 142 -0.56 7.71 -15.09
CA GLU A 142 -1.94 7.62 -15.58
C GLU A 142 -2.93 7.39 -14.44
N PRO A 143 -3.96 8.24 -14.28
CA PRO A 143 -4.98 8.05 -13.24
C PRO A 143 -5.86 6.84 -13.58
N GLY A 144 -6.56 6.32 -12.57
CA GLY A 144 -7.50 5.24 -12.80
C GLY A 144 -8.53 5.11 -11.69
N VAL A 145 -9.76 4.77 -12.07
CA VAL A 145 -10.82 4.37 -11.13
C VAL A 145 -11.21 2.94 -11.44
N ARG A 146 -11.38 2.14 -10.40
CA ARG A 146 -11.77 0.75 -10.49
C ARG A 146 -13.10 0.57 -9.79
N ASP A 147 -14.01 -0.10 -10.48
CA ASP A 147 -15.30 -0.53 -9.96
C ASP A 147 -15.58 -1.95 -10.46
N LEU A 148 -16.71 -2.51 -10.04
CA LEU A 148 -17.19 -3.79 -10.56
C LEU A 148 -18.39 -3.64 -11.51
N ASP A 149 -18.77 -2.42 -11.89
CA ASP A 149 -19.96 -2.15 -12.70
C ASP A 149 -19.84 -2.81 -14.10
N GLN A 150 -18.61 -2.99 -14.58
CA GLN A 150 -18.29 -3.50 -15.91
C GLN A 150 -17.81 -4.97 -15.94
N VAL A 151 -17.80 -5.66 -14.81
CA VAL A 151 -17.37 -7.07 -14.72
C VAL A 151 -18.43 -7.91 -14.03
N ALA A 152 -18.64 -9.14 -14.49
CA ALA A 152 -19.67 -10.03 -13.95
C ALA A 152 -19.47 -10.35 -12.45
N GLY A 153 -18.22 -10.28 -11.99
CA GLY A 153 -17.87 -10.27 -10.57
C GLY A 153 -16.37 -10.38 -10.37
N LEU A 154 -15.87 -9.88 -9.24
CA LEU A 154 -14.44 -9.90 -8.92
C LEU A 154 -13.84 -11.32 -8.99
N TRP A 155 -14.58 -12.32 -8.51
CA TRP A 155 -14.13 -13.71 -8.42
C TRP A 155 -14.23 -14.48 -9.74
N GLU A 156 -14.89 -13.90 -10.74
CA GLU A 156 -15.00 -14.46 -12.10
C GLU A 156 -13.85 -14.01 -12.99
N LEU A 157 -13.19 -12.90 -12.63
CA LEU A 157 -12.00 -12.43 -13.33
C LEU A 157 -10.86 -13.46 -13.25
N PRO A 158 -10.09 -13.64 -14.35
CA PRO A 158 -8.83 -14.35 -14.31
C PRO A 158 -7.93 -13.84 -13.18
N PRO A 159 -7.14 -14.70 -12.50
CA PRO A 159 -6.40 -14.32 -11.28
C PRO A 159 -5.55 -13.06 -11.41
N ILE A 160 -4.83 -12.89 -12.53
CA ILE A 160 -4.00 -11.71 -12.76
C ILE A 160 -4.83 -10.42 -12.94
N GLN A 161 -5.97 -10.52 -13.63
CA GLN A 161 -6.89 -9.38 -13.81
C GLN A 161 -7.56 -9.02 -12.50
N ARG A 162 -7.96 -10.03 -11.71
CA ARG A 162 -8.51 -9.85 -10.36
C ARG A 162 -7.55 -9.06 -9.48
N VAL A 163 -6.29 -9.49 -9.40
CA VAL A 163 -5.26 -8.81 -8.60
C VAL A 163 -5.02 -7.38 -9.08
N ALA A 164 -5.03 -7.14 -10.40
CA ALA A 164 -4.94 -5.79 -10.94
C ALA A 164 -6.14 -4.91 -10.54
N HIS A 165 -7.35 -5.47 -10.42
CA HIS A 165 -8.55 -4.74 -10.02
C HIS A 165 -8.55 -4.36 -8.53
N ILE A 166 -8.06 -5.23 -7.65
CA ILE A 166 -8.03 -5.01 -6.19
C ILE A 166 -6.75 -4.34 -5.69
N ARG A 167 -5.95 -3.79 -6.61
CA ARG A 167 -4.71 -3.09 -6.23
C ARG A 167 -5.05 -1.86 -5.40
N PHE A 168 -4.47 -1.82 -4.21
CA PHE A 168 -4.53 -0.73 -3.25
C PHE A 168 -3.32 -0.89 -2.31
N ASN A 169 -2.65 0.19 -1.94
CA ASN A 169 -1.39 0.10 -1.20
C ASN A 169 -1.37 1.08 0.00
N ASN A 170 -1.12 0.56 1.19
CA ASN A 170 -1.02 1.32 2.45
C ASN A 170 0.35 1.96 2.74
N VAL A 171 1.28 1.98 1.76
CA VAL A 171 2.44 2.87 1.79
C VAL A 171 1.95 4.32 1.90
N ALA A 172 0.96 4.68 1.08
CA ALA A 172 0.33 6.00 1.06
C ALA A 172 -1.07 5.89 0.44
N SER A 173 -2.11 5.90 1.28
CA SER A 173 -3.51 5.81 0.84
C SER A 173 -4.43 6.66 1.69
N ALA A 174 -5.60 6.99 1.15
CA ALA A 174 -6.71 7.61 1.84
C ALA A 174 -7.95 6.72 1.74
N ILE A 175 -8.75 6.66 2.80
CA ILE A 175 -10.02 5.94 2.85
C ILE A 175 -11.07 6.85 3.49
N ARG A 176 -12.26 6.92 2.89
CA ARG A 176 -13.41 7.63 3.49
C ARG A 176 -13.76 6.98 4.82
N ARG A 177 -13.83 7.76 5.90
CA ARG A 177 -14.07 7.22 7.25
C ARG A 177 -15.38 6.44 7.35
N SER A 178 -16.44 6.89 6.68
CA SER A 178 -17.72 6.15 6.64
C SER A 178 -17.58 4.77 6.00
N ALA A 179 -16.88 4.66 4.86
CA ALA A 179 -16.62 3.37 4.23
C ALA A 179 -15.72 2.46 5.09
N PHE A 180 -14.72 3.04 5.77
CA PHE A 180 -13.84 2.28 6.66
C PHE A 180 -14.55 1.78 7.92
N ALA A 181 -15.53 2.51 8.45
CA ALA A 181 -16.33 2.09 9.59
C ALA A 181 -17.15 0.82 9.28
N GLU A 182 -17.65 0.70 8.05
CA GLU A 182 -18.35 -0.50 7.57
C GLU A 182 -17.38 -1.63 7.18
N ILE A 183 -16.24 -1.26 6.62
CA ILE A 183 -15.25 -2.18 6.05
C ILE A 183 -13.88 -1.87 6.66
N PRO A 184 -13.58 -2.30 7.90
CA PRO A 184 -12.24 -2.12 8.47
C PRO A 184 -11.22 -3.08 7.83
N PHE A 185 -9.92 -2.80 8.00
CA PHE A 185 -8.88 -3.74 7.56
C PHE A 185 -9.03 -5.09 8.28
N PRO A 186 -8.88 -6.22 7.58
CA PRO A 186 -8.89 -7.52 8.21
C PRO A 186 -7.59 -7.76 9.00
N THR A 187 -7.69 -8.50 10.10
CA THR A 187 -6.52 -8.96 10.86
C THR A 187 -5.90 -10.18 10.17
N ILE A 188 -4.97 -9.93 9.25
CA ILE A 188 -4.20 -10.95 8.54
C ILE A 188 -2.70 -10.60 8.55
N ASP A 189 -1.85 -11.61 8.36
CA ASP A 189 -0.39 -11.44 8.44
C ASP A 189 0.18 -10.54 7.33
N PHE A 190 -0.47 -10.51 6.16
CA PHE A 190 -0.02 -9.78 4.99
C PHE A 190 -1.13 -9.54 3.97
N GLY A 191 -1.13 -8.37 3.32
CA GLY A 191 -2.03 -8.03 2.22
C GLY A 191 -3.40 -7.51 2.69
N GLU A 192 -3.44 -6.88 3.86
CA GLU A 192 -4.66 -6.32 4.44
C GLU A 192 -5.30 -5.25 3.55
N ASP A 193 -4.48 -4.48 2.84
CA ASP A 193 -4.88 -3.45 1.87
C ASP A 193 -5.58 -4.06 0.66
N VAL A 194 -4.99 -5.09 0.07
CA VAL A 194 -5.54 -5.84 -1.06
C VAL A 194 -6.83 -6.58 -0.65
N ALA A 195 -6.85 -7.17 0.54
CA ALA A 195 -8.03 -7.84 1.07
C ALA A 195 -9.18 -6.84 1.35
N TRP A 196 -8.85 -5.65 1.88
CA TRP A 196 -9.80 -4.56 2.05
C TRP A 196 -10.34 -4.05 0.73
N ALA A 197 -9.47 -3.84 -0.27
CA ALA A 197 -9.86 -3.41 -1.61
C ALA A 197 -10.86 -4.36 -2.26
N ALA A 198 -10.65 -5.68 -2.12
CA ALA A 198 -11.59 -6.68 -2.58
C ALA A 198 -12.97 -6.55 -1.91
N ARG A 199 -13.01 -6.30 -0.59
CA ARG A 199 -14.26 -6.09 0.17
C ARG A 199 -14.95 -4.79 -0.20
N ALA A 200 -14.20 -3.70 -0.38
CA ALA A 200 -14.74 -2.41 -0.80
C ALA A 200 -15.42 -2.53 -2.18
N LEU A 201 -14.71 -3.07 -3.18
CA LEU A 201 -15.24 -3.26 -4.53
C LEU A 201 -16.49 -4.17 -4.54
N THR A 202 -16.46 -5.30 -3.82
CA THR A 202 -17.61 -6.22 -3.74
C THR A 202 -18.80 -5.66 -2.96
N SER A 203 -18.61 -4.56 -2.22
CA SER A 203 -19.68 -3.83 -1.53
C SER A 203 -20.21 -2.65 -2.38
N GLY A 204 -19.80 -2.53 -3.64
CA GLY A 204 -20.26 -1.49 -4.57
C GLY A 204 -19.46 -0.19 -4.54
N TRP A 205 -18.40 -0.11 -3.72
CA TRP A 205 -17.52 1.05 -3.70
C TRP A 205 -16.55 1.06 -4.89
N ARG A 206 -15.99 2.24 -5.16
CA ARG A 206 -14.94 2.47 -6.14
C ARG A 206 -13.61 2.74 -5.47
N LEU A 207 -12.53 2.38 -6.16
CA LEU A 207 -11.16 2.65 -5.73
C LEU A 207 -10.45 3.52 -6.77
N ALA A 208 -9.80 4.59 -6.33
CA ALA A 208 -9.06 5.51 -7.18
C ALA A 208 -7.55 5.34 -7.04
N TYR A 209 -6.84 5.55 -8.15
CA TYR A 209 -5.41 5.79 -8.18
C TYR A 209 -5.19 7.27 -8.45
N ALA A 210 -4.50 7.95 -7.54
CA ALA A 210 -4.28 9.40 -7.56
C ALA A 210 -2.81 9.72 -7.90
N PRO A 211 -2.40 9.69 -9.18
CA PRO A 211 -0.99 9.81 -9.54
C PRO A 211 -0.41 11.21 -9.34
N ALA A 212 -1.26 12.22 -9.13
CA ALA A 212 -0.85 13.57 -8.78
C ALA A 212 -0.36 13.67 -7.32
N ALA A 213 -0.82 12.77 -6.44
CA ALA A 213 -0.27 12.58 -5.11
C ALA A 213 0.92 11.63 -5.20
N VAL A 214 2.13 12.14 -5.00
CA VAL A 214 3.36 11.37 -5.15
C VAL A 214 4.04 11.18 -3.78
N ALA A 215 4.35 9.94 -3.44
CA ALA A 215 5.19 9.58 -2.31
C ALA A 215 6.49 8.92 -2.80
N TYR A 216 7.63 9.36 -2.27
CA TYR A 216 8.90 8.69 -2.47
C TYR A 216 9.04 7.55 -1.46
N HIS A 217 9.16 6.32 -1.96
CA HIS A 217 9.30 5.13 -1.15
C HIS A 217 9.99 4.01 -1.94
N ALA A 218 11.02 3.42 -1.35
CA ALA A 218 11.76 2.31 -1.93
C ALA A 218 12.53 1.55 -0.86
N HIS A 219 12.85 0.29 -1.16
CA HIS A 219 13.66 -0.54 -0.31
C HIS A 219 14.85 -1.13 -1.07
N ARG A 220 16.05 -0.75 -0.63
CA ARG A 220 17.29 -1.39 -1.08
C ARG A 220 17.47 -2.75 -0.39
N TYR A 221 16.87 -3.79 -0.96
CA TYR A 221 16.93 -5.12 -0.36
C TYR A 221 18.29 -5.81 -0.56
N SER A 222 18.75 -6.49 0.49
CA SER A 222 19.70 -7.60 0.31
C SER A 222 19.00 -8.79 -0.34
N ALA A 223 19.74 -9.68 -0.99
CA ALA A 223 19.17 -10.87 -1.64
C ALA A 223 18.29 -11.70 -0.69
N ARG A 224 18.70 -11.87 0.57
CA ARG A 224 17.91 -12.59 1.59
C ARG A 224 16.57 -11.91 1.88
N LYS A 225 16.58 -10.57 2.06
CA LYS A 225 15.36 -9.80 2.32
C LYS A 225 14.45 -9.80 1.08
N ALA A 226 15.02 -9.65 -0.12
CA ALA A 226 14.29 -9.71 -1.38
C ALA A 226 13.59 -11.07 -1.56
N PHE A 227 14.30 -12.18 -1.34
CA PHE A 227 13.71 -13.52 -1.39
C PHE A 227 12.54 -13.66 -0.41
N ALA A 228 12.73 -13.26 0.85
CA ALA A 228 11.68 -13.37 1.86
C ALA A 228 10.42 -12.56 1.50
N ARG A 229 10.61 -11.31 1.06
CA ARG A 229 9.53 -10.40 0.65
C ARG A 229 8.74 -10.95 -0.53
N TYR A 230 9.44 -11.31 -1.61
CA TYR A 230 8.80 -11.79 -2.85
C TYR A 230 8.16 -13.18 -2.66
N ARG A 231 8.67 -13.99 -1.73
CA ARG A 231 8.04 -15.25 -1.32
C ARG A 231 6.74 -15.01 -0.56
N GLN A 232 6.72 -14.06 0.38
CA GLN A 232 5.51 -13.75 1.15
C GLN A 232 4.41 -13.20 0.23
N ASP A 233 4.77 -12.28 -0.65
CA ASP A 233 3.87 -11.69 -1.65
C ASP A 233 3.25 -12.75 -2.58
N ALA A 234 4.08 -13.60 -3.17
CA ALA A 234 3.59 -14.68 -4.02
C ALA A 234 2.74 -15.72 -3.25
N ARG A 235 3.05 -16.01 -1.98
CA ARG A 235 2.22 -16.89 -1.13
C ARG A 235 0.85 -16.30 -0.87
N PHE A 236 0.78 -15.02 -0.57
CA PHE A 236 -0.48 -14.31 -0.35
C PHE A 236 -1.36 -14.37 -1.60
N HIS A 237 -0.81 -14.00 -2.76
CA HIS A 237 -1.57 -14.04 -4.01
C HIS A 237 -1.97 -15.47 -4.42
N ARG A 238 -1.13 -16.46 -4.13
CA ARG A 238 -1.49 -17.88 -4.33
C ARG A 238 -2.65 -18.31 -3.43
N ALA A 239 -2.62 -17.94 -2.15
CA ALA A 239 -3.60 -18.37 -1.16
C ALA A 239 -4.95 -17.64 -1.30
N ALA A 240 -4.93 -16.33 -1.55
CA ALA A 240 -6.09 -15.45 -1.59
C ALA A 240 -6.73 -15.33 -2.99
N HIS A 241 -5.94 -15.44 -4.05
CA HIS A 241 -6.42 -15.16 -5.41
C HIS A 241 -6.17 -16.30 -6.40
N ASP A 242 -5.63 -17.43 -5.93
CA ASP A 242 -5.23 -18.57 -6.76
C ASP A 242 -4.21 -18.20 -7.85
N TRP A 243 -3.53 -17.07 -7.71
CA TRP A 243 -2.56 -16.58 -8.69
C TRP A 243 -1.17 -17.12 -8.40
N ALA A 244 -0.68 -18.00 -9.27
CA ALA A 244 0.71 -18.44 -9.26
C ALA A 244 1.56 -17.51 -10.14
N MET A 245 2.29 -16.58 -9.52
CA MET A 245 3.14 -15.61 -10.25
C MET A 245 4.22 -16.30 -11.09
N ARG A 246 4.83 -17.35 -10.53
CA ARG A 246 5.89 -18.16 -11.18
C ARG A 246 5.58 -19.64 -10.96
N PRO A 247 4.71 -20.27 -11.77
CA PRO A 247 4.23 -21.63 -11.51
C PRO A 247 5.28 -22.71 -11.75
N THR A 248 6.26 -22.46 -12.63
CA THR A 248 7.25 -23.47 -13.05
C THR A 248 8.68 -22.92 -13.01
N LEU A 249 9.67 -23.81 -12.91
CA LEU A 249 11.09 -23.44 -13.04
C LEU A 249 11.36 -22.76 -14.39
N GLY A 250 10.72 -23.20 -15.48
CA GLY A 250 10.82 -22.54 -16.77
C GLY A 250 10.30 -21.10 -16.76
N SER A 251 9.18 -20.84 -16.06
CA SER A 251 8.66 -19.47 -15.89
C SER A 251 9.58 -18.59 -15.04
N ALA A 252 10.24 -19.18 -14.04
CA ALA A 252 11.21 -18.49 -13.20
C ALA A 252 12.48 -18.15 -14.01
N ALA A 253 13.06 -19.12 -14.72
CA ALA A 253 14.24 -18.91 -15.55
C ALA A 253 14.01 -17.81 -16.60
N ARG A 254 12.88 -17.84 -17.31
CA ARG A 254 12.51 -16.78 -18.27
C ARG A 254 12.37 -15.41 -17.60
N GLY A 255 11.72 -15.36 -16.43
CA GLY A 255 11.59 -14.13 -15.64
C GLY A 255 12.95 -13.57 -15.23
N TRP A 256 13.86 -14.41 -14.76
CA TRP A 256 15.21 -14.00 -14.37
C TRP A 256 16.01 -13.46 -15.56
N CYS A 257 15.99 -14.16 -16.71
CA CYS A 257 16.64 -13.68 -17.93
C CYS A 257 16.05 -12.33 -18.39
N PHE A 258 14.73 -12.16 -18.32
CA PHE A 258 14.06 -10.90 -18.65
C PHE A 258 14.52 -9.76 -17.74
N GLU A 259 14.58 -10.00 -16.42
CA GLU A 259 15.04 -9.00 -15.47
C GLU A 259 16.49 -8.58 -15.72
N LEU A 260 17.38 -9.54 -15.98
CA LEU A 260 18.78 -9.23 -16.27
C LEU A 260 18.97 -8.48 -17.58
N ALA A 261 18.22 -8.84 -18.62
CA ALA A 261 18.24 -8.10 -19.88
C ALA A 261 17.76 -6.66 -19.70
N SER A 262 16.74 -6.45 -18.85
CA SER A 262 16.21 -5.13 -18.54
C SER A 262 17.16 -4.30 -17.67
N ASP A 263 17.76 -4.87 -16.62
CA ASP A 263 18.81 -4.21 -15.83
C ASP A 263 20.00 -3.81 -16.73
N LEU A 264 20.42 -4.68 -17.64
CA LEU A 264 21.49 -4.38 -18.58
C LEU A 264 21.13 -3.23 -19.53
N ARG A 265 19.89 -3.16 -20.01
CA ARG A 265 19.42 -2.04 -20.84
C ARG A 265 19.44 -0.73 -20.06
N GLU A 266 18.96 -0.72 -18.83
CA GLU A 266 18.95 0.49 -17.98
C GLU A 266 20.36 0.94 -17.63
N VAL A 267 21.26 0.01 -17.26
CA VAL A 267 22.67 0.35 -17.01
C VAL A 267 23.35 0.91 -18.26
N ARG A 268 23.08 0.35 -19.45
CA ARG A 268 23.61 0.88 -20.71
C ARG A 268 23.13 2.30 -20.99
N ARG A 269 21.87 2.61 -20.69
CA ARG A 269 21.29 3.97 -20.84
C ARG A 269 21.90 4.96 -19.84
N ALA A 270 22.10 4.55 -18.59
CA ALA A 270 22.63 5.40 -17.53
C ALA A 270 24.17 5.53 -17.52
N GLY A 271 24.87 4.67 -18.26
CA GLY A 271 26.33 4.66 -18.38
C GLY A 271 26.97 3.49 -17.61
N VAL A 272 27.48 2.51 -18.35
CA VAL A 272 27.97 1.23 -17.80
C VAL A 272 29.04 1.39 -16.72
N LEU A 273 30.04 2.24 -16.97
CA LEU A 273 31.16 2.44 -16.04
C LEU A 273 30.71 2.98 -14.68
N ARG A 274 29.67 3.82 -14.66
CA ARG A 274 29.10 4.40 -13.43
C ARG A 274 28.31 3.37 -12.62
N HIS A 275 27.76 2.36 -13.27
CA HIS A 275 26.81 1.40 -12.70
C HIS A 275 27.32 -0.06 -12.75
N LEU A 276 28.64 -0.27 -12.82
CA LEU A 276 29.21 -1.61 -12.84
C LEU A 276 28.85 -2.41 -11.57
N GLY A 277 28.81 -1.75 -10.42
CA GLY A 277 28.39 -2.36 -9.16
C GLY A 277 26.92 -2.77 -9.15
N ASP A 278 26.03 -2.08 -9.89
CA ASP A 278 24.65 -2.52 -10.13
C ASP A 278 24.63 -3.81 -10.96
N LEU A 279 25.38 -3.86 -12.07
CA LEU A 279 25.42 -5.06 -12.93
C LEU A 279 25.92 -6.30 -12.20
N LEU A 280 26.96 -6.15 -11.37
CA LEU A 280 27.55 -7.29 -10.64
C LEU A 280 26.59 -7.89 -9.61
N ARG A 281 25.72 -7.07 -8.99
CA ARG A 281 24.74 -7.55 -8.00
C ARG A 281 23.41 -8.00 -8.62
N ALA A 282 23.08 -7.55 -9.82
CA ALA A 282 21.81 -7.84 -10.48
C ALA A 282 21.48 -9.35 -10.55
N PRO A 283 22.40 -10.26 -10.96
CA PRO A 283 22.13 -11.70 -11.00
C PRO A 283 21.63 -12.26 -9.66
N VAL A 284 22.30 -11.88 -8.57
CA VAL A 284 21.99 -12.36 -7.22
C VAL A 284 20.68 -11.75 -6.70
N LEU A 285 20.48 -10.45 -6.89
CA LEU A 285 19.27 -9.75 -6.45
C LEU A 285 18.04 -10.25 -7.21
N ARG A 286 18.07 -10.24 -8.56
CA ARG A 286 16.97 -10.69 -9.41
C ARG A 286 16.71 -12.19 -9.24
N GLY A 287 17.76 -12.98 -9.08
CA GLY A 287 17.65 -14.41 -8.79
C GLY A 287 16.88 -14.66 -7.49
N ALA A 288 17.19 -13.91 -6.43
CA ALA A 288 16.49 -14.01 -5.16
C ALA A 288 15.01 -13.58 -5.25
N GLN A 289 14.70 -12.49 -5.94
CA GLN A 289 13.33 -12.03 -6.18
C GLN A 289 12.49 -13.09 -6.92
N ILE A 290 13.00 -13.58 -8.05
CA ILE A 290 12.33 -14.57 -8.89
C ILE A 290 12.19 -15.92 -8.19
N LEU A 291 13.23 -16.37 -7.47
CA LEU A 291 13.16 -17.60 -6.69
C LEU A 291 12.14 -17.46 -5.54
N GLY A 292 12.07 -16.29 -4.91
CA GLY A 292 11.04 -15.96 -3.93
C GLY A 292 9.64 -16.15 -4.49
N GLN A 293 9.36 -15.54 -5.65
CA GLN A 293 8.07 -15.68 -6.34
C GLN A 293 7.75 -17.14 -6.68
N TYR A 294 8.74 -17.89 -7.19
CA TYR A 294 8.58 -19.30 -7.52
C TYR A 294 8.24 -20.15 -6.30
N VAL A 295 9.04 -20.04 -5.23
CA VAL A 295 8.80 -20.78 -3.98
C VAL A 295 7.47 -20.36 -3.36
N GLY A 296 7.10 -19.08 -3.43
CA GLY A 296 5.84 -18.60 -2.88
C GLY A 296 4.62 -19.02 -3.68
N SER A 297 4.77 -19.21 -4.99
CA SER A 297 3.73 -19.76 -5.87
C SER A 297 3.47 -21.25 -5.63
N ARG A 298 4.39 -21.97 -4.96
CA ARG A 298 4.27 -23.39 -4.63
C ARG A 298 3.52 -23.57 -3.31
N GLY A 299 2.23 -23.85 -3.42
CA GLY A 299 1.31 -24.13 -2.33
C GLY A 299 -0.08 -24.43 -2.88
N THR A 300 -0.96 -25.02 -2.05
CA THR A 300 -2.37 -25.20 -2.43
C THR A 300 -3.05 -23.84 -2.48
N GLY A 301 -3.58 -23.48 -3.65
CA GLY A 301 -4.40 -22.27 -3.79
C GLY A 301 -5.77 -22.47 -3.15
N GLY A 302 -6.37 -21.40 -2.64
CA GLY A 302 -7.78 -21.41 -2.26
C GLY A 302 -8.12 -21.77 -0.81
N ARG A 303 -7.46 -21.14 0.18
CA ARG A 303 -7.96 -21.13 1.58
C ARG A 303 -8.55 -19.80 2.03
N LEU A 304 -8.20 -18.71 1.35
CA LEU A 304 -8.67 -17.35 1.65
C LEU A 304 -9.59 -16.85 0.53
N ARG A 305 -10.49 -17.71 0.01
CA ARG A 305 -11.74 -17.16 -0.52
C ARG A 305 -12.35 -16.40 0.67
N PRO A 306 -12.70 -15.11 0.56
CA PRO A 306 -13.54 -14.55 1.61
C PRO A 306 -14.74 -15.50 1.76
N PRO A 307 -15.24 -15.70 3.00
CA PRO A 307 -16.52 -16.37 3.14
C PRO A 307 -17.48 -15.70 2.14
N MET A 308 -18.26 -16.54 1.46
CA MET A 308 -19.47 -16.15 0.73
C MET A 308 -20.12 -14.95 1.43
N PRO A 309 -20.64 -13.98 0.68
CA PRO A 309 -20.98 -12.64 1.18
C PRO A 309 -21.55 -12.74 2.58
N ILE A 310 -20.91 -12.07 3.54
CA ILE A 310 -21.58 -11.76 4.79
C ILE A 310 -22.84 -11.04 4.33
N THR A 311 -24.00 -11.65 4.56
CA THR A 311 -25.29 -10.99 4.41
C THR A 311 -25.23 -9.76 5.29
N ILE A 312 -24.93 -8.62 4.68
CA ILE A 312 -25.17 -7.33 5.28
C ILE A 312 -26.70 -7.27 5.36
N PRO A 313 -27.30 -7.25 6.56
CA PRO A 313 -28.74 -7.00 6.66
C PRO A 313 -29.03 -5.70 5.90
N PRO A 314 -30.13 -5.61 5.14
CA PRO A 314 -30.43 -4.40 4.40
C PRO A 314 -30.35 -3.21 5.37
N GLY A 315 -29.44 -2.27 5.06
CA GLY A 315 -29.38 -1.01 5.79
C GLY A 315 -30.75 -0.34 5.75
N PRO A 316 -31.10 0.48 6.76
CA PRO A 316 -32.42 1.09 6.82
C PRO A 316 -32.68 1.84 5.52
N THR A 317 -33.67 1.38 4.75
CA THR A 317 -34.16 2.10 3.59
C THR A 317 -34.68 3.44 4.07
N ALA A 318 -34.18 4.53 3.49
CA ALA A 318 -34.60 5.90 3.75
C ALA A 318 -36.04 6.19 3.22
N ALA A 319 -36.99 5.29 3.48
CA ALA A 319 -38.34 5.33 2.95
C ALA A 319 -39.45 5.12 4.01
N GLU A 320 -39.13 5.04 5.31
CA GLU A 320 -40.15 4.81 6.36
C GLU A 320 -40.29 5.93 7.41
N ASP A 321 -39.82 7.15 7.14
CA ASP A 321 -40.07 8.32 8.01
C ASP A 321 -40.99 9.38 7.37
N LEU A 322 -41.97 8.94 6.57
CA LEU A 322 -43.02 9.84 6.05
C LEU A 322 -44.45 9.41 6.32
N ARG A 323 -44.72 8.37 7.13
CA ARG A 323 -46.08 8.02 7.56
C ARG A 323 -46.13 7.32 8.92
N ALA A 324 -46.07 8.09 10.01
CA ALA A 324 -46.84 7.88 11.25
C ALA A 324 -46.67 9.10 12.16
#